data_AF-A0A661W2B2-F1
#
_entry.id   AF-A0A661W2B2-F1
#
_cell.length_a   1.000
_cell.length_b   1.000
_cell.length_c   1.000
_cell.angle_alpha   90.00
_cell.angle_beta   90.00
_cell.angle_gamma   90.00
#
_symmetry.space_group_name_H-M   'P 1'
#
loop_
_entity.id
_entity.type
_entity.pdbx_description
1 polymer ?
#
loop_
_entity_poly.entity_id
_entity_poly.type
_entity_poly.pdbx_seq_one_letter_code
_entity_poly.pdbx_strand_id
1 'polypeptide(L)'
;LNNERQVAIHAVPLIGGIGQVSPSFQVNDLARRMAEAFGGTWQALYAPAFVGDTQARDALLNHPDVKLVMEGWETLDVALVGIGHFAFQRQSSMFFAEYMAQTLLQELEERGAMGDLCGRFFDIYGRQCILEAGVIGISLDQLKALDHVIGVAGGKEKMTAILGALRGGYLNVLITDTVTAQAVLEHHENET
;
A
#
# COMPACT_ATOMS: atom_id res chain seq x y z
N LEU A 1 13.85 33.66 13.21
CA LEU A 1 13.76 32.53 12.27
C LEU A 1 12.66 31.63 12.79
N ASN A 2 11.76 31.21 11.89
CA ASN A 2 10.36 30.92 12.15
C ASN A 2 10.10 29.85 13.22
N ASN A 3 9.11 30.16 14.05
CA ASN A 3 8.40 29.22 14.91
C ASN A 3 7.49 28.36 14.02
N GLU A 4 8.07 27.43 13.26
CA GLU A 4 7.28 26.39 12.59
C GLU A 4 6.63 25.56 13.68
N ARG A 5 5.29 25.60 13.74
CA ARG A 5 4.51 24.72 14.62
C ARG A 5 4.94 23.28 14.32
N GLN A 6 5.66 22.67 15.25
CA GLN A 6 5.99 21.25 15.16
C GLN A 6 4.66 20.49 15.29
N VAL A 7 4.18 19.96 14.17
CA VAL A 7 2.95 19.14 14.14
C VAL A 7 3.33 17.77 14.64
N ALA A 8 2.90 17.42 15.85
CA ALA A 8 2.99 16.05 16.34
C ALA A 8 1.95 15.19 15.63
N ILE A 9 2.37 14.02 15.14
CA ILE A 9 1.49 13.08 14.43
C ILE A 9 1.35 11.77 15.22
N HIS A 10 0.30 11.02 14.95
CA HIS A 10 0.19 9.62 15.34
C HIS A 10 0.36 8.74 14.10
N ALA A 11 1.40 7.90 14.05
CA ALA A 11 1.69 7.06 12.90
C ALA A 11 1.25 5.61 13.16
N VAL A 12 0.45 5.06 12.24
CA VAL A 12 0.04 3.65 12.25
C VAL A 12 0.43 2.97 10.95
N PRO A 13 0.88 1.71 10.97
CA PRO A 13 1.16 0.93 9.77
C PRO A 13 -0.13 0.60 9.02
N LEU A 14 -0.09 0.65 7.68
CA LEU A 14 -1.24 0.36 6.81
C LEU A 14 -1.30 -1.09 6.32
N ILE A 15 -0.28 -1.89 6.64
CA ILE A 15 -0.17 -3.31 6.30
C ILE A 15 0.66 -4.00 7.38
N GLY A 16 0.46 -5.30 7.58
CA GLY A 16 1.32 -6.14 8.41
C GLY A 16 2.77 -6.20 7.93
N GLY A 17 3.64 -6.81 8.75
CA GLY A 17 5.05 -7.00 8.43
C GLY A 17 5.27 -8.05 7.32
N ILE A 18 6.29 -7.86 6.49
CA ILE A 18 6.62 -8.76 5.38
C ILE A 18 7.91 -9.51 5.72
N GLY A 19 7.78 -10.72 6.25
CA GLY A 19 8.89 -11.66 6.50
C GLY A 19 10.24 -11.03 6.91
N GLN A 20 11.31 -11.48 6.25
CA GLN A 20 12.70 -11.04 6.51
C GLN A 20 13.21 -10.14 5.38
N VAL A 21 12.39 -9.17 4.95
CA VAL A 21 12.83 -8.12 4.01
C VAL A 21 13.82 -7.17 4.69
N SER A 22 14.56 -6.40 3.87
CA SER A 22 15.46 -5.36 4.35
C SER A 22 14.78 -4.47 5.41
N PRO A 23 15.49 -4.04 6.48
CA PRO A 23 14.93 -3.19 7.53
C PRO A 23 14.20 -1.94 7.01
N SER A 24 14.61 -1.40 5.86
CA SER A 24 13.98 -0.25 5.22
C SER A 24 12.53 -0.50 4.77
N PHE A 25 12.09 -1.76 4.64
CA PHE A 25 10.73 -2.14 4.29
C PHE A 25 9.90 -2.63 5.50
N GLN A 26 10.47 -2.57 6.72
CA GLN A 26 9.75 -2.96 7.92
C GLN A 26 8.79 -1.85 8.35
N VAL A 27 7.49 -2.10 8.14
CA VAL A 27 6.41 -1.11 8.29
C VAL A 27 6.33 -0.48 9.69
N ASN A 28 6.59 -1.26 10.74
CA ASN A 28 6.60 -0.75 12.12
C ASN A 28 7.78 0.21 12.35
N ASP A 29 8.95 -0.06 11.76
CA ASP A 29 10.09 0.85 11.85
C ASP A 29 9.84 2.14 11.04
N LEU A 30 9.15 2.03 9.89
CA LEU A 30 8.73 3.19 9.12
C LEU A 30 7.75 4.08 9.91
N ALA A 31 6.73 3.49 10.54
CA ALA A 31 5.78 4.21 11.39
C ALA A 31 6.49 4.91 12.56
N ARG A 32 7.40 4.20 13.26
CA ARG A 32 8.22 4.76 14.33
C ARG A 32 9.05 5.95 13.86
N ARG A 33 9.82 5.80 12.77
CA ARG A 33 10.68 6.88 12.24
C ARG A 33 9.86 8.09 11.80
N MET A 34 8.71 7.85 11.18
CA MET A 34 7.81 8.92 10.77
C MET A 34 7.30 9.69 12.00
N ALA A 35 6.78 9.02 13.02
CA ALA A 35 6.35 9.68 14.24
C ALA A 35 7.49 10.45 14.93
N GLU A 36 8.68 9.86 15.07
CA GLU A 36 9.84 10.51 15.68
C GLU A 36 10.27 11.78 14.95
N ALA A 37 10.25 11.79 13.61
CA ALA A 37 10.59 12.95 12.80
C ALA A 37 9.67 14.15 13.05
N PHE A 38 8.43 13.88 13.48
CA PHE A 38 7.41 14.89 13.78
C PHE A 38 7.20 15.11 15.29
N GLY A 39 7.99 14.47 16.16
CA GLY A 39 7.82 14.57 17.62
C GLY A 39 6.52 13.93 18.13
N GLY A 40 6.00 12.96 17.38
CA GLY A 40 4.72 12.29 17.59
C GLY A 40 4.83 10.93 18.28
N THR A 41 3.76 10.14 18.16
CA THR A 41 3.67 8.77 18.69
C THR A 41 3.32 7.78 17.58
N TRP A 42 3.48 6.48 17.83
CA TRP A 42 3.20 5.44 16.85
C TRP A 42 2.61 4.19 17.50
N GLN A 43 1.94 3.37 16.70
CA GLN A 43 1.51 2.02 17.06
C GLN A 43 2.18 1.00 16.16
N ALA A 44 2.37 -0.21 16.70
CA ALA A 44 2.89 -1.34 15.94
C ALA A 44 1.74 -2.27 15.54
N LEU A 45 1.82 -2.82 14.33
CA LEU A 45 1.01 -3.95 13.90
C LEU A 45 1.86 -5.21 13.95
N TYR A 46 1.60 -6.06 14.94
CA TYR A 46 2.29 -7.34 15.12
C TYR A 46 1.55 -8.48 14.43
N ALA A 47 1.37 -8.34 13.12
CA ALA A 47 0.77 -9.35 12.27
C ALA A 47 1.51 -9.44 10.94
N PRO A 48 1.58 -10.63 10.31
CA PRO A 48 2.11 -10.76 8.95
C PRO A 48 1.19 -10.05 7.95
N ALA A 49 1.77 -9.49 6.89
CA ALA A 49 1.02 -8.88 5.80
C ALA A 49 0.12 -9.90 5.06
N PHE A 50 0.63 -11.11 4.82
CA PHE A 50 -0.06 -12.15 4.06
C PHE A 50 -0.26 -13.40 4.92
N VAL A 51 -1.48 -13.93 4.90
CA VAL A 51 -1.88 -15.13 5.61
C VAL A 51 -2.64 -16.02 4.62
N GLY A 52 -2.05 -17.16 4.27
CA GLY A 52 -2.65 -18.08 3.28
C GLY A 52 -3.87 -18.86 3.81
N ASP A 53 -4.05 -18.92 5.13
CA ASP A 53 -5.16 -19.60 5.78
C ASP A 53 -6.21 -18.59 6.29
N THR A 54 -7.45 -18.71 5.80
CA THR A 54 -8.54 -17.80 6.15
C THR A 54 -8.87 -17.83 7.64
N GLN A 55 -8.80 -18.99 8.30
CA GLN A 55 -9.10 -19.11 9.72
C GLN A 55 -8.04 -18.40 10.58
N ALA A 56 -6.76 -18.56 10.25
CA ALA A 56 -5.66 -17.86 10.89
C ALA A 56 -5.72 -16.35 10.65
N ARG A 57 -6.07 -15.93 9.44
CA ARG A 57 -6.31 -14.51 9.11
C ARG A 57 -7.41 -13.94 9.98
N ASP A 58 -8.56 -14.61 10.03
CA ASP A 58 -9.71 -14.13 10.80
C ASP A 58 -9.43 -14.12 12.29
N ALA A 59 -8.66 -15.08 12.80
CA ALA A 59 -8.18 -15.07 14.18
C ALA A 59 -7.29 -13.85 14.48
N LEU A 60 -6.36 -13.52 13.57
CA LEU A 60 -5.50 -12.34 13.69
C LEU A 60 -6.30 -11.04 13.60
N LEU A 61 -7.21 -10.91 12.63
CA LEU A 61 -8.09 -9.75 12.48
C LEU A 61 -9.03 -9.57 13.70
N ASN A 62 -9.31 -10.63 14.44
CA ASN A 62 -10.09 -10.57 15.67
C ASN A 62 -9.26 -10.34 16.93
N HIS A 63 -7.93 -10.40 16.85
CA HIS A 63 -7.06 -10.15 17.99
C HIS A 63 -7.16 -8.68 18.43
N PRO A 64 -7.30 -8.38 19.73
CA PRO A 64 -7.50 -7.01 20.23
C PRO A 64 -6.45 -6.01 19.74
N ASP A 65 -5.17 -6.39 19.76
CA ASP A 65 -4.08 -5.50 19.33
C ASP A 65 -4.13 -5.17 17.83
N VAL A 66 -4.58 -6.12 17.00
CA VAL A 66 -4.75 -5.89 15.56
C VAL A 66 -5.96 -5.00 15.31
N LYS A 67 -7.07 -5.26 16.01
CA LYS A 67 -8.27 -4.42 15.95
C LYS A 67 -7.99 -2.97 16.32
N LEU A 68 -7.17 -2.71 17.33
CA LEU A 68 -6.81 -1.35 17.74
C LEU A 68 -6.15 -0.57 16.59
N VAL A 69 -5.26 -1.22 15.82
CA VAL A 69 -4.63 -0.59 14.64
C VAL A 69 -5.66 -0.40 13.52
N MET A 70 -6.55 -1.39 13.30
CA MET A 70 -7.60 -1.31 12.29
C MET A 70 -8.61 -0.19 12.58
N GLU A 71 -8.98 0.02 13.85
CA GLU A 71 -9.81 1.14 14.28
C GLU A 71 -9.13 2.48 13.95
N GLY A 72 -7.80 2.56 14.08
CA GLY A 72 -7.02 3.71 13.65
C GLY A 72 -7.11 4.00 12.16
N TRP A 73 -7.32 2.98 11.31
CA TRP A 73 -7.50 3.17 9.86
C TRP A 73 -8.81 3.88 9.51
N GLU A 74 -9.86 3.76 10.34
CA GLU A 74 -11.15 4.41 10.14
C GLU A 74 -11.10 5.92 10.43
N THR A 75 -10.06 6.39 11.11
CA THR A 75 -9.91 7.79 11.53
C THR A 75 -8.62 8.42 11.02
N LEU A 76 -8.04 7.90 9.93
CA LEU A 76 -6.83 8.47 9.34
C LEU A 76 -7.11 9.86 8.75
N ASP A 77 -6.27 10.83 9.09
CA ASP A 77 -6.28 12.13 8.41
C ASP A 77 -5.55 12.07 7.07
N VAL A 78 -4.47 11.28 7.01
CA VAL A 78 -3.56 11.17 5.85
C VAL A 78 -3.02 9.74 5.74
N ALA A 79 -2.98 9.20 4.53
CA ALA A 79 -2.29 7.96 4.20
C ALA A 79 -1.08 8.24 3.30
N LEU A 80 0.11 7.75 3.67
CA LEU A 80 1.31 7.75 2.81
C LEU A 80 1.58 6.33 2.32
N VAL A 81 1.49 6.13 1.00
CA VAL A 81 1.59 4.80 0.39
C VAL A 81 2.61 4.77 -0.75
N GLY A 82 3.30 3.64 -0.90
CA GLY A 82 4.05 3.33 -2.10
C GLY A 82 3.16 2.66 -3.14
N ILE A 83 3.51 2.81 -4.43
CA ILE A 83 2.83 2.11 -5.53
C ILE A 83 3.71 0.97 -6.02
N GLY A 84 3.24 -0.25 -5.82
CA GLY A 84 3.89 -1.46 -6.27
C GLY A 84 3.59 -1.76 -7.73
N HIS A 85 4.57 -2.31 -8.45
CA HIS A 85 4.41 -2.74 -9.85
C HIS A 85 4.42 -4.27 -9.90
N PHE A 86 3.28 -4.86 -10.26
CA PHE A 86 3.03 -6.30 -10.12
C PHE A 86 4.01 -7.14 -10.94
N ALA A 87 4.30 -6.76 -12.19
CA ALA A 87 5.23 -7.52 -13.03
C ALA A 87 6.64 -7.56 -12.46
N PHE A 88 7.10 -6.46 -11.83
CA PHE A 88 8.40 -6.43 -11.16
C PHE A 88 8.41 -7.28 -9.88
N GLN A 89 7.32 -7.23 -9.10
CA GLN A 89 7.19 -8.02 -7.86
C GLN A 89 7.20 -9.51 -8.13
N ARG A 90 6.68 -9.97 -9.27
CA ARG A 90 6.75 -11.38 -9.69
C ARG A 90 8.17 -11.84 -10.01
N GLN A 91 8.99 -10.95 -10.56
CA GLN A 91 10.36 -11.26 -11.00
C GLN A 91 11.38 -11.17 -9.86
N SER A 92 11.01 -10.52 -8.76
CA SER A 92 11.89 -10.28 -7.64
C SER A 92 11.39 -11.05 -6.41
N SER A 93 12.18 -12.01 -5.93
CA SER A 93 11.95 -12.70 -4.65
C SER A 93 11.96 -11.75 -3.44
N MET A 94 12.34 -10.48 -3.62
CA MET A 94 12.56 -9.53 -2.54
C MET A 94 11.31 -8.87 -1.92
N PHE A 95 10.14 -8.95 -2.55
CA PHE A 95 8.99 -8.12 -2.12
C PHE A 95 7.81 -8.92 -1.60
N PHE A 96 6.90 -9.34 -2.47
CA PHE A 96 5.62 -9.94 -2.06
C PHE A 96 5.44 -11.37 -2.54
N ALA A 97 5.98 -11.69 -3.73
CA ALA A 97 5.75 -12.97 -4.38
C ALA A 97 6.18 -14.18 -3.55
N GLU A 98 7.27 -14.08 -2.78
CA GLU A 98 7.74 -15.18 -1.91
C GLU A 98 6.79 -15.49 -0.75
N TYR A 99 6.01 -14.51 -0.30
CA TYR A 99 5.08 -14.63 0.83
C TYR A 99 3.63 -14.89 0.39
N MET A 100 3.40 -15.01 -0.92
CA MET A 100 2.10 -15.28 -1.52
C MET A 100 2.05 -16.69 -2.07
N ALA A 101 0.88 -17.32 -2.00
CA ALA A 101 0.68 -18.60 -2.66
C ALA A 101 0.85 -18.44 -4.19
N GLN A 102 1.52 -19.39 -4.84
CA GLN A 102 1.72 -19.34 -6.30
C GLN A 102 0.40 -19.29 -7.07
N THR A 103 -0.63 -19.97 -6.55
CA THR A 103 -1.99 -19.92 -7.08
C THR A 103 -2.58 -18.51 -7.05
N LEU A 104 -2.30 -17.74 -6.00
CA LEU A 104 -2.75 -16.35 -5.86
C LEU A 104 -2.02 -15.44 -6.86
N LEU A 105 -0.72 -15.63 -7.06
CA LEU A 105 0.04 -14.88 -8.08
C LEU A 105 -0.44 -15.16 -9.50
N GLN A 106 -0.80 -16.42 -9.79
CA GLN A 106 -1.39 -16.80 -11.07
C GLN A 106 -2.77 -16.15 -11.24
N GLU A 107 -3.63 -16.20 -10.22
CA GLU A 107 -4.94 -15.57 -10.26
C GLU A 107 -4.85 -14.05 -10.49
N LEU A 108 -3.91 -13.37 -9.83
CA LEU A 108 -3.67 -11.94 -10.03
C LEU A 108 -3.24 -11.62 -11.46
N GLU A 109 -2.41 -12.46 -12.08
CA GLU A 109 -2.00 -12.33 -13.48
C GLU A 109 -3.19 -12.53 -14.42
N GLU A 110 -3.99 -13.58 -14.21
CA GLU A 110 -5.21 -13.86 -14.99
C GLU A 110 -6.23 -12.72 -14.90
N ARG A 111 -6.28 -12.03 -13.76
CA ARG A 111 -7.13 -10.85 -13.54
C ARG A 111 -6.50 -9.52 -14.00
N GLY A 112 -5.30 -9.56 -14.60
CA GLY A 112 -4.65 -8.39 -15.17
C GLY A 112 -4.10 -7.39 -14.15
N ALA A 113 -3.65 -7.86 -12.99
CA ALA A 113 -3.05 -7.00 -11.97
C ALA A 113 -1.86 -6.20 -12.54
N MET A 114 -1.88 -4.89 -12.33
CA MET A 114 -0.82 -3.98 -12.76
C MET A 114 -0.03 -3.43 -11.59
N GLY A 115 -0.70 -3.20 -10.45
CA GLY A 115 -0.05 -2.70 -9.25
C GLY A 115 -0.81 -3.04 -7.98
N ASP A 116 -0.24 -2.61 -6.86
CA ASP A 116 -0.85 -2.70 -5.54
C ASP A 116 -0.61 -1.45 -4.70
N LEU A 117 -1.52 -1.23 -3.76
CA LEU A 117 -1.36 -0.34 -2.61
C LEU A 117 -1.53 -1.20 -1.36
N CYS A 118 -0.53 -1.26 -0.49
CA CYS A 118 -0.59 -2.03 0.76
C CYS A 118 -1.02 -3.50 0.54
N GLY A 119 -0.55 -4.14 -0.54
CA GLY A 119 -0.90 -5.53 -0.86
C GLY A 119 -2.31 -5.71 -1.43
N ARG A 120 -3.03 -4.61 -1.72
CA ARG A 120 -4.31 -4.63 -2.42
C ARG A 120 -4.09 -4.39 -3.91
N PHE A 121 -4.27 -5.44 -4.70
CA PHE A 121 -3.95 -5.44 -6.13
C PHE A 121 -5.11 -4.93 -6.99
N PHE A 122 -4.78 -4.20 -8.06
CA PHE A 122 -5.75 -3.66 -9.02
C PHE A 122 -5.21 -3.70 -10.46
N ASP A 123 -6.12 -3.65 -11.42
CA ASP A 123 -5.83 -3.61 -12.86
C ASP A 123 -5.55 -2.19 -13.39
N ILE A 124 -5.25 -2.06 -14.68
CA ILE A 124 -4.97 -0.74 -15.31
C ILE A 124 -6.17 0.23 -15.30
N TYR A 125 -7.38 -0.28 -15.07
CA TYR A 125 -8.60 0.53 -14.96
C TYR A 125 -8.92 0.86 -13.50
N GLY A 126 -8.04 0.48 -12.58
CA GLY A 126 -8.20 0.69 -11.15
C GLY A 126 -9.23 -0.23 -10.51
N ARG A 127 -9.66 -1.31 -11.17
CA ARG A 127 -10.57 -2.29 -10.57
C ARG A 127 -9.76 -3.24 -9.70
N GLN A 128 -10.20 -3.43 -8.46
CA GLN A 128 -9.57 -4.39 -7.55
C GLN A 128 -9.63 -5.81 -8.13
N CYS A 129 -8.47 -6.48 -8.22
CA CYS A 129 -8.40 -7.81 -8.80
C CYS A 129 -9.00 -8.86 -7.85
N ILE A 130 -8.64 -8.82 -6.56
CA ILE A 130 -9.06 -9.79 -5.55
C ILE A 130 -9.45 -9.06 -4.25
N LEU A 131 -10.65 -9.33 -3.74
CA LEU A 131 -11.16 -8.70 -2.52
C LEU A 131 -10.42 -9.18 -1.26
N GLU A 132 -10.23 -10.48 -1.12
CA GLU A 132 -9.69 -11.09 0.10
C GLU A 132 -8.46 -11.97 -0.16
N ALA A 133 -7.33 -11.36 -0.50
CA ALA A 133 -6.07 -12.05 -0.79
C ALA A 133 -5.31 -12.54 0.48
N GLY A 134 -5.99 -12.72 1.61
CA GLY A 134 -5.33 -13.07 2.86
C GLY A 134 -4.48 -11.93 3.45
N VAL A 135 -4.77 -10.68 3.08
CA VAL A 135 -3.96 -9.52 3.48
C VAL A 135 -4.49 -8.88 4.76
N ILE A 136 -3.61 -8.73 5.75
CA ILE A 136 -3.84 -7.91 6.95
C ILE A 136 -3.30 -6.52 6.66
N GLY A 137 -4.20 -5.61 6.32
CA GLY A 137 -3.88 -4.25 5.91
C GLY A 137 -5.12 -3.46 5.56
N ILE A 138 -4.96 -2.16 5.36
CA ILE A 138 -6.04 -1.26 4.93
C ILE A 138 -6.62 -1.73 3.58
N SER A 139 -7.93 -1.55 3.38
CA SER A 139 -8.60 -1.85 2.12
C SER A 139 -8.47 -0.70 1.12
N LEU A 140 -8.70 -0.98 -0.17
CA LEU A 140 -8.76 0.07 -1.20
C LEU A 140 -9.96 1.01 -0.99
N ASP A 141 -11.07 0.49 -0.48
CA ASP A 141 -12.25 1.30 -0.17
C ASP A 141 -11.99 2.27 1.00
N GLN A 142 -11.31 1.80 2.06
CA GLN A 142 -10.87 2.68 3.14
C GLN A 142 -9.91 3.77 2.64
N LEU A 143 -8.91 3.42 1.82
CA LEU A 143 -8.02 4.41 1.21
C LEU A 143 -8.81 5.42 0.37
N LYS A 144 -9.73 4.95 -0.49
CA LYS A 144 -10.55 5.79 -1.35
C LYS A 144 -11.47 6.74 -0.58
N ALA A 145 -11.86 6.38 0.63
CA ALA A 145 -12.70 7.20 1.50
C ALA A 145 -11.95 8.36 2.18
N LEU A 146 -10.61 8.34 2.16
CA LEU A 146 -9.79 9.39 2.77
C LEU A 146 -9.69 10.62 1.85
N ASP A 147 -9.67 11.80 2.47
CA ASP A 147 -9.46 13.06 1.75
C ASP A 147 -8.00 13.22 1.25
N HIS A 148 -7.05 12.53 1.91
CA HIS A 148 -5.62 12.71 1.69
C HIS A 148 -4.84 11.40 1.64
N VAL A 149 -4.87 10.74 0.49
CA VAL A 149 -3.95 9.65 0.14
C VAL A 149 -2.82 10.18 -0.75
N ILE A 150 -1.61 10.11 -0.22
CA ILE A 150 -0.37 10.53 -0.88
C ILE A 150 0.35 9.27 -1.39
N GLY A 151 0.32 9.06 -2.70
CA GLY A 151 1.08 8.00 -3.38
C GLY A 151 2.47 8.46 -3.77
N VAL A 152 3.49 7.66 -3.48
CA VAL A 152 4.87 7.92 -3.88
C VAL A 152 5.38 6.78 -4.75
N ALA A 153 5.69 7.08 -6.01
CA ALA A 153 6.33 6.14 -6.92
C ALA A 153 6.97 6.86 -8.09
N GLY A 154 7.99 6.24 -8.69
CA GLY A 154 8.66 6.71 -9.88
C GLY A 154 9.31 5.54 -10.61
N GLY A 155 9.77 5.80 -11.83
CA GLY A 155 10.21 4.80 -12.81
C GLY A 155 9.17 4.57 -13.91
N LYS A 156 9.59 4.67 -15.17
CA LYS A 156 8.74 4.46 -16.36
C LYS A 156 8.08 3.07 -16.36
N GLU A 157 8.75 2.08 -15.78
CA GLU A 157 8.24 0.72 -15.62
C GLU A 157 7.01 0.62 -14.72
N LYS A 158 6.76 1.63 -13.87
CA LYS A 158 5.58 1.67 -12.98
C LYS A 158 4.38 2.39 -13.59
N MET A 159 4.49 2.88 -14.82
CA MET A 159 3.45 3.69 -15.46
C MET A 159 2.07 3.04 -15.39
N THR A 160 1.93 1.75 -15.70
CA THR A 160 0.63 1.05 -15.70
C THR A 160 0.06 0.91 -14.29
N ALA A 161 0.90 0.66 -13.29
CA ALA A 161 0.51 0.60 -11.88
C ALA A 161 0.04 1.97 -11.38
N ILE A 162 0.78 3.04 -11.70
CA ILE A 162 0.42 4.41 -11.32
C ILE A 162 -0.89 4.82 -11.99
N LEU A 163 -1.05 4.54 -13.29
CA LEU A 163 -2.27 4.85 -14.03
C LEU A 163 -3.48 4.11 -13.46
N GLY A 164 -3.34 2.82 -13.13
CA GLY A 164 -4.38 2.05 -12.45
C GLY A 164 -4.79 2.64 -11.10
N ALA A 165 -3.81 3.06 -10.29
CA ALA A 165 -4.08 3.67 -8.98
C ALA A 165 -4.85 4.99 -9.11
N LEU A 166 -4.47 5.84 -10.07
CA LEU A 166 -5.14 7.10 -10.37
C LEU A 166 -6.57 6.88 -10.88
N ARG A 167 -6.78 5.93 -11.81
CA ARG A 167 -8.10 5.58 -12.35
C ARG A 167 -9.03 4.99 -11.31
N GLY A 168 -8.49 4.22 -10.37
CA GLY A 168 -9.25 3.68 -9.24
C GLY A 168 -9.76 4.75 -8.26
N GLY A 169 -9.18 5.96 -8.33
CA GLY A 169 -9.45 7.04 -7.40
C GLY A 169 -8.85 6.76 -6.02
N TYR A 170 -7.78 5.96 -5.94
CA TYR A 170 -7.17 5.58 -4.67
C TYR A 170 -6.18 6.62 -4.14
N LEU A 171 -5.82 7.62 -4.93
CA LEU A 171 -4.82 8.63 -4.62
C LEU A 171 -5.43 10.03 -4.81
N ASN A 172 -5.18 10.93 -3.86
CA ASN A 172 -5.50 12.35 -3.98
C ASN A 172 -4.26 13.15 -4.42
N VAL A 173 -3.07 12.67 -4.05
CA VAL A 173 -1.78 13.28 -4.37
C VAL A 173 -0.83 12.20 -4.90
N LEU A 174 -0.13 12.50 -6.00
CA LEU A 174 0.95 11.67 -6.53
C LEU A 174 2.26 12.44 -6.49
N ILE A 175 3.27 11.86 -5.83
CA ILE A 175 4.65 12.30 -5.87
C ILE A 175 5.42 11.33 -6.77
N THR A 176 5.90 11.85 -7.91
CA THR A 176 6.60 11.08 -8.94
C THR A 176 7.68 11.93 -9.62
N ASP A 177 8.60 11.29 -10.34
CA ASP A 177 9.54 11.97 -11.23
C ASP A 177 8.90 12.37 -12.57
N THR A 178 9.52 13.31 -13.27
CA THR A 178 9.03 13.88 -14.54
C THR A 178 8.87 12.85 -15.65
N VAL A 179 9.80 11.89 -15.77
CA VAL A 179 9.78 10.89 -16.84
C VAL A 179 8.57 9.98 -16.68
N THR A 180 8.29 9.60 -15.44
CA THR A 180 7.11 8.79 -15.11
C THR A 180 5.81 9.56 -15.31
N ALA A 181 5.76 10.83 -14.88
CA ALA A 181 4.57 11.67 -15.09
C ALA A 181 4.22 11.82 -16.57
N GLN A 182 5.22 12.08 -17.43
CA GLN A 182 5.04 12.17 -18.88
C GLN A 182 4.51 10.84 -19.46
N ALA A 183 5.11 9.71 -19.08
CA ALA A 183 4.66 8.40 -19.56
C ALA A 183 3.20 8.09 -19.17
N VAL A 184 2.77 8.50 -17.98
CA VAL A 184 1.37 8.33 -17.52
C VAL A 184 0.42 9.20 -18.34
N LEU A 185 0.78 10.46 -18.60
CA LEU A 185 -0.03 11.38 -19.42
C LEU A 185 -0.16 10.89 -20.87
N GLU A 186 0.96 10.54 -21.51
CA GLU A 186 0.97 10.01 -22.88
C GLU A 186 0.10 8.76 -23.03
N HIS A 187 0.15 7.84 -22.07
CA HIS A 187 -0.67 6.63 -22.11
C HIS A 187 -2.15 6.93 -21.88
N HIS A 188 -2.48 7.89 -21.03
CA HIS A 188 -3.87 8.31 -20.81
C HIS A 188 -4.49 8.94 -22.07
N GLU A 189 -3.75 9.83 -22.74
CA GLU A 189 -4.20 10.52 -23.95
C GLU A 189 -4.39 9.56 -25.13
N ASN A 190 -3.49 8.58 -25.31
CA ASN A 190 -3.59 7.62 -26.42
C ASN A 190 -4.76 6.62 -26.30
N GLU A 191 -5.37 6.48 -25.12
CA GLU A 191 -6.55 5.63 -24.91
C GLU A 191 -7.88 6.40 -25.02
N THR A 192 -7.84 7.73 -25.15
CA THR A 192 -9.03 8.61 -25.22
C THR A 192 -9.31 9.05 -26.66
#